data_AF-A0A258CXB7-F1
#
_entry.id   AF-A0A258CXB7-F1
#
_cell.length_a   1.000
_cell.length_b   1.000
_cell.length_c   1.000
_cell.angle_alpha   90.00
_cell.angle_beta   90.00
_cell.angle_gamma   90.00
#
_symmetry.space_group_name_H-M   'P 1'
#
loop_
_entity.id
_entity.type
_entity.pdbx_description
1 polymer ?
#
loop_
_entity_poly.entity_id
_entity_poly.type
_entity_poly.pdbx_seq_one_letter_code
_entity_poly.pdbx_strand_id
1 'polypeptide(L)'
;MTFAWYGHLKYKSSPLLIAIAASWGIALFEYCLAVPANRIGSEVYSTAQLKTMQEVITLIVFAGFSVLVLKEPLGWNHAAGFACIALGAFFIFHKF
;
A
#
# COMPACT_ATOMS: atom_id res chain seq x y z
N MET A 1 -0.63 4.70 2.06
CA MET A 1 -1.67 5.02 1.06
C MET A 1 -2.99 4.31 1.33
N THR A 2 -2.99 3.09 1.89
CA THR A 2 -4.20 2.28 2.15
C THR A 2 -5.32 3.03 2.86
N PHE A 3 -5.02 3.80 3.91
CA PHE A 3 -6.04 4.54 4.65
C PHE A 3 -6.62 5.72 3.87
N ALA A 4 -5.78 6.50 3.20
CA ALA A 4 -6.24 7.60 2.35
C ALA A 4 -7.12 7.09 1.19
N TRP A 5 -6.84 5.91 0.65
CA TRP A 5 -7.54 5.39 -0.52
C TRP A 5 -8.79 4.58 -0.18
N TYR A 6 -8.80 3.86 0.94
CA TYR A 6 -9.88 2.92 1.26
C TYR A 6 -10.56 3.21 2.61
N GLY A 7 -9.99 4.05 3.47
CA GLY A 7 -10.54 4.39 4.79
C GLY A 7 -11.97 4.94 4.73
N HIS A 8 -12.24 5.80 3.74
CA HIS A 8 -13.57 6.39 3.55
C HIS A 8 -14.63 5.37 3.12
N LEU A 9 -14.26 4.18 2.63
CA LEU A 9 -15.20 3.12 2.28
C LEU A 9 -15.93 2.54 3.50
N LYS A 10 -15.42 2.77 4.71
CA LYS A 10 -16.16 2.49 5.94
C LYS A 10 -17.30 3.48 6.20
N TYR A 11 -17.22 4.68 5.62
CA TYR A 11 -18.15 5.79 5.85
C TYR A 11 -18.80 6.25 4.53
N LYS A 12 -19.38 5.30 3.76
CA LYS A 12 -19.92 5.56 2.42
C LYS A 12 -21.06 6.60 2.39
N SER A 13 -21.74 6.84 3.51
CA SER A 13 -22.80 7.84 3.66
C SER A 13 -22.28 9.27 3.91
N SER A 14 -20.96 9.45 4.11
CA SER A 14 -20.36 10.76 4.32
C SER A 14 -20.34 11.58 3.02
N PRO A 15 -20.46 12.92 3.08
CA PRO A 15 -20.36 13.77 1.90
C PRO A 15 -19.02 13.58 1.19
N LEU A 16 -19.05 13.42 -0.14
CA LEU A 16 -17.87 13.15 -0.96
C LEU A 16 -16.75 14.18 -0.75
N LEU A 17 -17.11 15.47 -0.62
CA LEU A 17 -16.14 16.54 -0.38
C LEU A 17 -15.36 16.34 0.92
N ILE A 18 -16.03 15.87 1.99
CA ILE A 18 -15.39 15.59 3.28
C ILE A 18 -14.48 14.36 3.15
N ALA A 19 -14.93 13.30 2.47
CA ALA A 19 -14.12 12.13 2.21
C ALA A 19 -12.84 12.47 1.43
N ILE A 20 -12.93 13.30 0.38
CA ILE A 20 -11.79 13.77 -0.40
C ILE A 20 -10.83 14.58 0.48
N ALA A 21 -11.33 15.57 1.22
CA ALA A 21 -10.51 16.43 2.05
C ALA A 21 -9.77 15.64 3.16
N ALA A 22 -10.47 14.72 3.84
CA ALA A 22 -9.85 13.86 4.83
C ALA A 22 -8.79 12.93 4.22
N SER A 23 -9.07 12.35 3.05
CA SER A 23 -8.14 11.48 2.33
C SER A 23 -6.87 12.23 1.91
N TRP A 24 -7.00 13.48 1.47
CA TRP A 24 -5.87 14.37 1.19
C TRP A 24 -5.02 14.65 2.43
N GLY A 25 -5.65 14.93 3.56
CA GLY A 25 -4.93 15.15 4.83
C GLY A 25 -4.09 13.93 5.24
N ILE A 26 -4.65 12.72 5.11
CA ILE A 26 -3.93 11.47 5.39
C ILE A 26 -2.81 11.26 4.37
N ALA A 27 -3.08 11.43 3.08
CA ALA A 27 -2.09 11.26 2.02
C ALA A 27 -0.89 12.19 2.19
N LEU A 28 -1.11 13.45 2.60
CA LEU A 28 -0.04 14.40 2.87
C LEU A 28 0.92 13.88 3.94
N PHE A 29 0.39 13.37 5.05
CA PHE A 29 1.21 12.78 6.12
C PHE A 29 1.99 11.56 5.62
N GLU A 30 1.34 10.67 4.86
CA GLU A 30 2.00 9.50 4.27
C GLU A 30 3.13 9.92 3.30
N TYR A 31 2.96 10.99 2.54
CA TYR A 31 4.00 11.55 1.67
C TYR A 31 5.18 12.14 2.46
N CYS A 32 4.92 12.82 3.57
CA CYS A 32 5.98 13.34 4.44
C CYS A 32 6.92 12.25 4.96
N LEU A 33 6.44 11.01 5.07
CA LEU A 33 7.25 9.85 5.45
C LEU A 33 7.86 9.13 4.23
N ALA A 34 7.08 8.94 3.17
CA ALA A 34 7.49 8.20 1.99
C ALA A 34 8.60 8.90 1.20
N VAL A 35 8.55 10.23 1.08
CA VAL A 35 9.54 10.99 0.30
C VAL A 35 10.94 10.92 0.91
N PRO A 36 11.15 11.21 2.22
CA PRO A 36 12.46 11.02 2.85
C PRO A 36 12.94 9.57 2.81
N ALA A 37 12.04 8.61 3.07
CA ALA A 37 12.40 7.18 3.05
C ALA A 37 12.92 6.72 1.68
N ASN A 38 12.27 7.16 0.58
CA ASN A 38 12.73 6.84 -0.77
C ASN A 38 14.04 7.55 -1.12
N ARG A 39 14.26 8.78 -0.65
CA ARG A 39 15.53 9.48 -0.87
C ARG A 39 16.69 8.75 -0.20
N ILE A 40 16.54 8.39 1.07
CA ILE A 40 17.55 7.61 1.81
C ILE A 40 17.73 6.23 1.17
N GLY A 41 16.63 5.54 0.85
CA GLY A 41 16.67 4.22 0.24
C GLY A 41 17.35 4.20 -1.13
N SER A 42 17.28 5.29 -1.90
CA SER A 42 17.89 5.40 -3.23
C SER A 42 19.43 5.41 -3.22
N GLU A 43 20.04 5.59 -2.04
CA GLU A 43 21.49 5.45 -1.87
C GLU A 43 21.95 3.98 -1.92
N VAL A 44 21.03 3.03 -1.65
CA VAL A 44 21.35 1.59 -1.53
C VAL A 44 20.62 0.76 -2.59
N TYR A 45 19.39 1.12 -2.93
CA TYR A 45 18.52 0.35 -3.82
C TYR A 45 18.24 1.10 -5.12
N SER A 46 18.03 0.36 -6.21
CA SER A 46 17.55 0.94 -7.45
C SER A 46 16.10 1.44 -7.31
N THR A 47 15.68 2.38 -8.16
CA THR A 47 14.28 2.85 -8.17
C THR A 47 13.28 1.71 -8.36
N ALA A 48 13.64 0.70 -9.16
CA ALA A 48 12.81 -0.49 -9.35
C ALA A 48 12.64 -1.26 -8.03
N GLN A 49 13.73 -1.52 -7.31
CA GLN A 49 13.70 -2.19 -6.01
C GLN A 49 12.91 -1.40 -4.97
N LEU A 50 13.09 -0.08 -4.88
CA LEU A 50 12.32 0.78 -3.97
C LEU A 50 10.82 0.69 -4.25
N LYS A 51 10.43 0.76 -5.53
CA LYS A 51 9.02 0.65 -5.93
C LYS A 51 8.45 -0.72 -5.58
N THR A 52 9.21 -1.79 -5.83
CA THR A 52 8.80 -3.16 -5.50
C THR A 52 8.61 -3.36 -3.99
N MET A 53 9.52 -2.85 -3.15
CA MET A 53 9.33 -2.88 -1.69
C MET A 53 8.05 -2.15 -1.29
N GLN A 54 7.78 -0.99 -1.86
CA GLN A 54 6.56 -0.25 -1.56
C GLN A 54 5.29 -1.02 -1.95
N GLU A 55 5.26 -1.71 -3.09
CA GLU A 55 4.12 -2.53 -3.49
C GLU A 55 3.91 -3.71 -2.53
N VAL A 56 4.99 -4.42 -2.15
CA VAL A 56 4.91 -5.52 -1.17
C VAL A 56 4.38 -5.02 0.18
N ILE A 57 4.93 -3.91 0.71
CA ILE A 57 4.47 -3.31 1.96
C ILE A 57 3.00 -2.90 1.85
N THR A 58 2.61 -2.30 0.73
CA THR A 58 1.23 -1.82 0.51
C THR A 58 0.24 -2.97 0.48
N LEU A 59 0.58 -4.09 -0.16
CA LEU A 59 -0.25 -5.29 -0.19
C LEU A 59 -0.40 -5.92 1.19
N ILE A 60 0.68 -6.00 1.98
CA ILE A 60 0.62 -6.52 3.35
C ILE A 60 -0.29 -5.63 4.22
N VAL A 61 -0.09 -4.31 4.16
CA VAL A 61 -0.92 -3.35 4.91
C VAL A 61 -2.37 -3.40 4.44
N PHE A 62 -2.61 -3.50 3.13
CA PHE A 62 -3.94 -3.64 2.55
C PHE A 62 -4.63 -4.93 3.01
N ALA A 63 -3.93 -6.05 3.03
CA ALA A 63 -4.47 -7.32 3.47
C ALA A 63 -4.96 -7.24 4.93
N GLY A 64 -4.12 -6.68 5.83
CA GLY A 64 -4.52 -6.43 7.21
C GLY A 64 -5.68 -5.43 7.32
N PHE A 65 -5.65 -4.35 6.55
CA PHE A 65 -6.72 -3.35 6.53
C PHE A 65 -8.06 -3.92 6.07
N SER A 66 -8.08 -4.75 5.03
CA SER A 66 -9.28 -5.40 4.51
C SER A 66 -9.95 -6.26 5.58
N VAL A 67 -9.18 -7.10 6.27
CA VAL A 67 -9.71 -7.99 7.32
C VAL A 67 -10.11 -7.22 8.58
N LEU A 68 -9.28 -6.30 9.06
CA LEU A 68 -9.48 -5.64 10.36
C LEU A 68 -10.42 -4.43 10.30
N VAL A 69 -10.37 -3.64 9.22
CA VAL A 69 -11.11 -2.38 9.09
C VAL A 69 -12.38 -2.55 8.28
N LEU A 70 -12.27 -3.19 7.10
CA LEU A 70 -13.43 -3.42 6.22
C LEU A 70 -14.23 -4.67 6.59
N LYS A 71 -13.65 -5.58 7.40
CA LYS A 71 -14.23 -6.89 7.74
C LYS A 71 -14.50 -7.75 6.51
N GLU A 72 -13.69 -7.58 5.47
CA GLU A 72 -13.77 -8.35 4.24
C GLU A 72 -12.77 -9.52 4.32
N PRO A 73 -13.22 -10.78 4.22
CA PRO A 73 -12.33 -11.92 4.33
C PRO A 73 -11.50 -12.10 3.04
N LEU A 74 -10.20 -12.34 3.22
CA LEU A 74 -9.30 -12.69 2.12
C LEU A 74 -9.43 -14.18 1.81
N GLY A 75 -10.11 -14.50 0.72
CA GLY A 75 -10.17 -15.87 0.19
C GLY A 75 -8.83 -16.37 -0.38
N TRP A 76 -8.73 -17.68 -0.61
CA TRP A 76 -7.52 -18.35 -1.13
C TRP A 76 -7.01 -17.70 -2.42
N ASN A 77 -7.91 -17.32 -3.32
CA ASN A 77 -7.58 -16.70 -4.60
C ASN A 77 -6.70 -15.44 -4.42
N HIS A 78 -6.97 -14.64 -3.37
CA HIS A 78 -6.18 -13.46 -3.04
C HIS A 78 -4.78 -13.84 -2.52
N ALA A 79 -4.69 -14.87 -1.67
CA ALA A 79 -3.41 -15.36 -1.18
C ALA A 79 -2.53 -15.90 -2.33
N ALA A 80 -3.11 -16.64 -3.27
CA ALA A 80 -2.42 -17.10 -4.47
C ALA A 80 -1.95 -15.91 -5.34
N GLY A 81 -2.81 -14.90 -5.53
CA GLY A 81 -2.44 -13.67 -6.24
C GLY A 81 -1.28 -12.92 -5.58
N PHE A 82 -1.33 -12.75 -4.25
CA PHE A 82 -0.25 -12.11 -3.49
C PHE A 82 1.05 -12.92 -3.53
N ALA A 83 0.98 -14.24 -3.53
CA ALA A 83 2.15 -15.11 -3.71
C ALA A 83 2.80 -14.90 -5.08
N CYS A 84 2.02 -14.77 -6.16
CA CYS A 84 2.55 -14.45 -7.49
C CYS A 84 3.24 -13.08 -7.52
N ILE A 85 2.70 -12.08 -6.82
CA ILE A 85 3.34 -10.76 -6.72
C ILE A 85 4.65 -10.86 -5.92
N ALA A 86 4.68 -11.63 -4.84
CA ALA A 86 5.90 -11.89 -4.06
C ALA A 86 6.98 -12.59 -4.88
N LEU A 87 6.61 -13.54 -5.76
CA LEU A 87 7.53 -14.15 -6.73
C LEU A 87 8.07 -13.11 -7.72
N GLY A 88 7.21 -12.22 -8.23
CA GLY A 88 7.64 -11.09 -9.06
C GLY A 88 8.65 -10.19 -8.33
N ALA A 89 8.42 -9.91 -7.05
CA ALA A 89 9.36 -9.16 -6.22
C ALA A 89 10.70 -9.89 -6.08
N PHE A 90 10.69 -11.21 -5.85
CA PHE A 90 11.92 -12.01 -5.79
C PHE A 90 12.81 -11.80 -7.01
N PHE A 91 12.26 -11.87 -8.22
CA PHE A 91 13.04 -11.67 -9.45
C PHE A 91 13.64 -10.26 -9.58
N ILE A 92 13.00 -9.23 -9.03
CA ILE A 92 13.52 -7.85 -9.06
C ILE A 92 14.71 -7.68 -8.10
N PHE A 93 14.74 -8.44 -7.01
CA PHE A 93 15.83 -8.40 -6.02
C PHE A 93 16.94 -9.42 -6.30
N HIS A 94 16.66 -10.49 -7.05
CA HIS A 94 17.63 -11.51 -7.39
C HIS A 94 18.61 -11.01 -8.46
N LYS A 95 19.91 -11.22 -8.24
CA LYS A 95 20.94 -11.03 -9.26
C LYS A 95 21.25 -12.38 -9.90
N PHE A 96 21.14 -12.44 -11.23
CA PHE A 96 21.59 -13.57 -12.03
C PHE A 96 23.11 -13.52 -12.26
#